data_AF-A0A925GE55-F1
#
_entry.id   AF-A0A925GE55-F1
#
_cell.length_a   1.000
_cell.length_b   1.000
_cell.length_c   1.000
_cell.angle_alpha   90.00
_cell.angle_beta   90.00
_cell.angle_gamma   90.00
#
_symmetry.space_group_name_H-M   'P 1'
#
loop_
_entity.id
_entity.type
_entity.pdbx_description
1 polymer ?
#
loop_
_entity_poly.entity_id
_entity_poly.type
_entity_poly.pdbx_seq_one_letter_code
_entity_poly.pdbx_strand_id
1 'polypeptide(L)' 'MFNPNTVSSFQSVETPFYYYDLSLLQQTLSACKAAADKYNFHVHYAMKANFNEKVITMIQEAGFGADCVSGNEVK' A
#
# COMPACT_ATOMS: atom_id res chain seq x y z
N MET A 1 -5.41 13.04 -11.87
CA MET A 1 -6.08 14.20 -11.23
C MET A 1 -7.20 13.67 -10.38
N PHE A 2 -7.43 14.26 -9.19
CA PHE A 2 -8.58 13.90 -8.36
C PHE A 2 -9.87 14.24 -9.11
N ASN A 3 -10.85 13.34 -9.06
CA ASN A 3 -12.17 13.64 -9.61
C ASN A 3 -12.95 14.58 -8.66
N PRO A 4 -13.98 15.30 -9.16
CA PRO A 4 -14.74 16.25 -8.35
C PRO A 4 -15.37 15.65 -7.09
N ASN A 5 -15.82 14.39 -7.15
CA ASN A 5 -16.42 13.70 -5.99
C ASN A 5 -15.39 13.47 -4.88
N THR A 6 -14.16 13.12 -5.25
CA THR A 6 -13.05 12.91 -4.32
C THR A 6 -12.72 14.23 -3.63
N VAL A 7 -12.60 15.33 -4.39
CA VAL A 7 -12.36 16.66 -3.83
C VAL A 7 -13.50 17.10 -2.90
N SER A 8 -14.76 16.81 -3.26
CA SER A 8 -15.90 17.13 -2.40
C SER A 8 -15.86 16.36 -1.08
N SER A 9 -15.46 15.07 -1.09
CA SER A 9 -15.34 14.28 0.15
C SER A 9 -14.31 14.87 1.12
N PHE A 10 -13.25 15.51 0.62
CA PHE A 10 -12.20 16.12 1.42
C PHE A 10 -12.67 17.33 2.24
N GLN A 11 -13.74 18.01 1.82
CA GLN A 11 -14.29 19.16 2.55
C GLN A 11 -14.83 18.79 3.93
N SER A 12 -15.17 17.52 4.13
CA SER A 12 -15.65 16.98 5.41
C SER A 12 -14.54 16.51 6.36
N VAL A 13 -13.29 16.53 5.90
CA VAL A 13 -12.13 16.04 6.64
C VAL A 13 -11.29 17.21 7.14
N GLU A 14 -11.01 17.25 8.44
CA GLU A 14 -10.14 18.27 9.01
C GLU A 14 -8.71 18.12 8.49
N THR A 15 -8.10 19.24 8.09
CA THR A 15 -6.72 19.27 7.61
C THR A 15 -5.72 19.47 8.75
N PRO A 16 -4.50 18.88 8.68
CA PRO A 16 -3.99 18.07 7.58
C PRO A 16 -4.40 16.60 7.67
N PHE A 17 -4.61 15.96 6.51
CA PHE A 17 -4.84 14.52 6.41
C PHE A 17 -4.06 13.92 5.23
N TYR A 18 -3.84 12.60 5.27
CA TYR A 18 -3.28 11.83 4.16
C TYR A 18 -4.38 11.13 3.38
N TYR A 19 -4.30 11.16 2.05
CA TYR A 19 -5.14 10.37 1.15
C TYR A 19 -4.28 9.32 0.46
N TYR A 20 -4.70 8.07 0.51
CA TYR A 20 -4.04 6.95 -0.18
C TYR A 20 -4.93 6.44 -1.31
N ASP A 21 -4.39 6.41 -2.53
CA ASP A 21 -5.07 5.79 -3.67
C ASP A 21 -4.85 4.27 -3.65
N LEU A 22 -5.80 3.55 -3.05
CA LEU A 22 -5.72 2.10 -2.92
C LEU A 22 -5.89 1.38 -4.26
N SER A 23 -6.56 1.99 -5.23
CA SER A 23 -6.70 1.42 -6.57
C SER A 23 -5.36 1.43 -7.32
N LEU A 24 -4.62 2.54 -7.21
CA LEU A 24 -3.26 2.63 -7.73
C LEU A 24 -2.32 1.63 -7.04
N LEU A 25 -2.43 1.49 -5.71
CA LEU A 25 -1.64 0.51 -4.97
C LEU A 25 -1.93 -0.91 -5.46
N GLN A 26 -3.20 -1.31 -5.60
CA GLN A 26 -3.57 -2.63 -6.13
C GLN A 26 -2.97 -2.91 -7.53
N GLN A 27 -3.05 -1.92 -8.44
CA GLN A 27 -2.47 -2.03 -9.78
C GLN A 27 -0.94 -2.19 -9.72
N THR A 28 -0.29 -1.43 -8.84
CA THR A 28 1.16 -1.47 -8.63
C THR A 28 1.61 -2.84 -8.11
N LEU A 29 0.91 -3.38 -7.12
CA LEU A 29 1.20 -4.71 -6.56
C LEU A 29 0.99 -5.81 -7.59
N SER A 30 -0.10 -5.73 -8.37
CA SER A 30 -0.39 -6.69 -9.44
C SER A 30 0.71 -6.70 -10.51
N ALA A 31 1.15 -5.52 -10.95
CA ALA A 31 2.23 -5.39 -11.92
C ALA A 31 3.58 -5.90 -11.37
N CYS A 32 3.91 -5.55 -10.12
CA CYS A 32 5.12 -6.02 -9.45
C CYS A 32 5.12 -7.54 -9.30
N LYS A 33 3.99 -8.13 -8.86
CA LYS A 33 3.82 -9.57 -8.71
C LYS A 33 3.99 -10.29 -10.04
N ALA A 34 3.35 -9.82 -11.11
CA ALA A 34 3.48 -10.42 -12.43
C ALA A 34 4.94 -10.43 -12.94
N ALA A 35 5.69 -9.35 -12.65
CA ALA A 35 7.11 -9.26 -13.01
C ALA A 35 7.99 -10.20 -12.16
N ALA A 36 7.73 -10.31 -10.86
CA ALA A 36 8.48 -11.15 -9.92
C ALA A 36 8.23 -12.65 -10.14
N ASP A 37 6.96 -13.04 -10.34
CA ASP A 37 6.54 -14.43 -10.52
C ASP A 37 7.22 -15.08 -11.74
N LYS A 38 7.52 -14.30 -12.80
CA LYS A 38 8.25 -14.76 -13.99
C LYS A 38 9.63 -15.35 -13.66
N TYR A 39 10.26 -14.87 -12.59
CA TYR A 39 11.60 -15.26 -12.17
C TYR A 39 11.62 -15.97 -10.81
N ASN A 40 10.44 -16.31 -10.27
CA ASN A 40 10.29 -16.93 -8.95
C ASN A 40 10.93 -16.09 -7.82
N PHE A 41 10.83 -14.77 -7.90
CA PHE A 41 11.28 -13.88 -6.82
C PHE A 41 10.21 -13.73 -5.74
N HIS A 42 10.65 -13.72 -4.49
CA HIS A 42 9.78 -13.40 -3.36
C HIS A 42 9.97 -11.93 -2.96
N VAL A 43 8.93 -11.13 -3.15
CA VAL A 43 8.95 -9.70 -2.87
C VAL A 43 8.61 -9.46 -1.40
N HIS A 44 9.44 -8.64 -0.73
CA HIS A 44 9.18 -8.15 0.62
C HIS A 44 8.92 -6.64 0.59
N TYR A 45 7.84 -6.20 1.20
CA TYR A 45 7.49 -4.79 1.33
C TYR A 45 8.25 -4.15 2.50
N ALA A 46 8.93 -3.04 2.25
CA ALA A 46 9.61 -2.27 3.28
C ALA A 46 8.60 -1.54 4.18
N MET A 47 8.39 -2.04 5.41
CA MET A 47 7.38 -1.53 6.36
C MET A 47 7.56 -0.05 6.71
N LYS A 48 8.81 0.43 6.70
CA LYS A 48 9.17 1.85 6.88
C LYS A 48 8.54 2.79 5.87
N ALA A 49 8.16 2.31 4.69
CA ALA A 49 7.59 3.18 3.65
C ALA A 49 6.19 3.68 4.06
N ASN A 50 5.33 2.78 4.55
CA ASN A 50 4.00 3.11 5.08
C ASN A 50 3.41 1.89 5.81
N PHE A 51 3.31 1.97 7.14
CA PHE A 51 2.75 0.91 7.98
C PHE A 51 1.26 1.14 8.34
N ASN A 52 0.53 1.93 7.56
CA ASN A 52 -0.92 2.06 7.75
C ASN A 52 -1.60 0.70 7.54
N GLU A 53 -2.49 0.31 8.45
CA GLU A 53 -3.13 -1.02 8.45
C GLU A 53 -3.79 -1.38 7.12
N LYS A 54 -4.48 -0.44 6.47
CA LYS A 54 -5.12 -0.70 5.17
C LYS A 54 -4.11 -0.96 4.06
N VAL A 55 -2.97 -0.26 4.09
CA VAL A 55 -1.88 -0.47 3.14
C VAL A 55 -1.26 -1.84 3.35
N ILE A 56 -0.88 -2.17 4.60
CA ILE A 56 -0.28 -3.47 4.94
C ILE A 56 -1.23 -4.62 4.58
N THR A 57 -2.52 -4.48 4.86
CA THR A 57 -3.51 -5.52 4.54
C THR A 57 -3.50 -5.85 3.04
N MET A 58 -3.50 -4.84 2.16
CA MET A 58 -3.44 -5.09 0.71
C MET A 58 -2.10 -5.67 0.25
N ILE A 59 -0.98 -5.27 0.88
CA ILE A 59 0.33 -5.87 0.64
C ILE A 59 0.32 -7.36 0.98
N GLN A 60 -0.26 -7.72 2.13
CA GLN A 60 -0.40 -9.09 2.59
C GLN A 60 -1.33 -9.90 1.67
N GLU A 61 -2.48 -9.33 1.27
CA GLU A 61 -3.43 -9.95 0.35
C GLU A 61 -2.83 -10.19 -1.05
N ALA A 62 -1.90 -9.34 -1.48
CA ALA A 62 -1.11 -9.55 -2.70
C ALA A 62 -0.08 -10.68 -2.59
N GLY A 63 0.12 -11.24 -1.38
CA GLY A 63 1.03 -12.35 -1.10
C GLY A 63 2.50 -11.92 -0.98
N PHE A 64 2.77 -10.66 -0.65
CA PHE A 64 4.14 -10.18 -0.42
C PHE A 64 4.56 -10.41 1.03
N GLY A 65 5.85 -10.65 1.25
CA GLY A 65 6.45 -10.66 2.57
C GLY A 65 6.61 -9.24 3.14
N ALA A 66 7.13 -9.15 4.36
CA ALA A 66 7.49 -7.89 5.00
C ALA A 66 9.01 -7.81 5.20
N ASP A 67 9.58 -6.64 4.93
CA ASP A 67 10.91 -6.22 5.34
C ASP A 67 10.77 -5.28 6.55
N CYS A 68 11.13 -5.80 7.72
CA CYS A 68 10.93 -5.19 9.03
C CYS A 68 12.29 -4.83 9.65
N VAL A 69 12.36 -3.71 10.34
CA VAL A 69 13.61 -3.17 10.94
C VAL A 69 13.48 -2.85 12.43
N SER A 70 12.33 -3.14 13.03
CA SER A 70 12.05 -2.98 14.45
C SER A 70 11.15 -4.11 14.95
N GLY A 71 11.27 -4.47 16.23
CA GLY A 71 10.45 -5.53 16.81
C GLY A 71 8.95 -5.23 16.81
N ASN A 72 8.54 -3.96 16.73
CA ASN A 72 7.12 -3.60 16.66
C ASN A 72 6.50 -3.85 15.28
N GLU A 73 7.29 -3.99 14.22
CA GLU A 73 6.79 -4.31 12.87
C GLU A 73 6.60 -5.83 12.65
N VAL A 74 7.01 -6.66 13.61
CA VAL A 74 6.96 -8.14 13.51
C VAL A 74 5.86 -8.74 14.40
N LYS A 75 5.39 -7.99 15.39
CA LYS A 75 4.35 -8.42 16.33
C LYS A 75 3.00 -8.55 15.65
#